data_AF-A0A179UDK9-F1
#
_entry.id   AF-A0A179UDK9-F1
#
_cell.length_a   1.000
_cell.length_b   1.000
_cell.length_c   1.000
_cell.angle_alpha   90.00
_cell.angle_beta   90.00
_cell.angle_gamma   90.00
#
_symmetry.space_group_name_H-M   'P 1'
#
loop_
_entity.id
_entity.type
_entity.pdbx_description
1 polymer ?
#
loop_
_entity_poly.entity_id
_entity_poly.type
_entity_poly.pdbx_seq_one_letter_code
_entity_poly.pdbx_strand_id
1 'polypeptide(L)'
;MDSHAIQIAAGMEGVFKHCQNGGIYKHVSGTSWKKVSGEIANFEIAVEKYLHRAKTENTISRLDFNGTPWQIIRPPTGWHTEKVQPAEQKWCPGQSHLIKALADAFTQFKVSQGKSPFKVAWCKSDMTESINYMKNGTVDACITYHAAAEQLAIDQNFAGNPSYYAFRERFLLVGPPSNRAKLDSSDSVEEMFQSIYSVAESGKNAPWAQTKSPWYHENAEYPIQALTTAVRLGEYTLTDWGASLSVPHEVQNNLTIYKKGPDREDDPLLMPAHLLVSDEPPLAKYFAHWLVSKEGQAVVAGFMKDGKHVYPGAP
;
A
#
# COMPACT_ATOMS: atom_id res chain seq x y z
N MET A 1 23.08 -13.26 1.01
CA MET A 1 22.11 -13.19 2.11
C MET A 1 20.77 -12.87 1.49
N ASP A 2 19.74 -13.67 1.78
CA ASP A 2 18.40 -13.38 1.27
C ASP A 2 17.94 -12.06 1.86
N SER A 3 17.82 -11.06 1.00
CA SER A 3 17.25 -9.75 1.32
C SER A 3 15.77 -9.91 1.67
N HIS A 4 15.32 -9.18 2.67
CA HIS A 4 13.93 -9.15 3.10
C HIS A 4 12.96 -8.81 1.95
N ALA A 5 11.81 -9.49 1.92
CA ALA A 5 10.75 -9.30 0.92
C ALA A 5 9.85 -8.12 1.28
N ILE A 6 9.89 -7.06 0.49
CA ILE A 6 9.13 -5.82 0.72
C ILE A 6 7.81 -5.78 -0.05
N GLN A 7 7.60 -6.75 -0.96
CA GLN A 7 6.35 -6.87 -1.71
C GLN A 7 6.17 -8.33 -2.15
N ILE A 8 4.92 -8.80 -2.13
CA ILE A 8 4.49 -10.09 -2.68
C ILE A 8 3.38 -9.82 -3.69
N ALA A 9 3.44 -10.49 -4.83
CA ALA A 9 2.42 -10.42 -5.87
C ALA A 9 2.14 -11.83 -6.40
N ALA A 10 0.88 -12.13 -6.67
CA ALA A 10 0.46 -13.43 -7.21
C ALA A 10 -0.49 -13.21 -8.38
N GLY A 11 -0.34 -14.04 -9.41
CA GLY A 11 -1.21 -14.06 -10.60
C GLY A 11 -1.03 -15.36 -11.36
N MET A 12 -1.45 -15.43 -12.63
CA MET A 12 -1.41 -16.65 -13.43
C MET A 12 -0.01 -17.28 -13.50
N GLU A 13 1.03 -16.45 -13.52
CA GLU A 13 2.41 -16.89 -13.59
C GLU A 13 3.00 -17.35 -12.24
N GLY A 14 2.17 -17.45 -11.21
CA GLY A 14 2.53 -17.92 -9.87
C GLY A 14 2.73 -16.78 -8.86
N VAL A 15 3.38 -17.12 -7.76
CA VAL A 15 3.67 -16.19 -6.65
C VAL A 15 5.08 -15.65 -6.78
N PHE A 16 5.23 -14.34 -6.62
CA PHE A 16 6.49 -13.63 -6.71
C PHE A 16 6.71 -12.78 -5.47
N LYS A 17 7.98 -12.62 -5.10
CA LYS A 17 8.40 -11.65 -4.09
C LYS A 17 9.42 -10.69 -4.67
N HIS A 18 9.30 -9.42 -4.31
CA HIS A 18 10.30 -8.39 -4.54
C HIS A 18 10.96 -8.05 -3.21
N CYS A 19 12.28 -8.04 -3.21
CA CYS A 19 13.10 -7.84 -2.03
C CYS A 19 13.76 -6.47 -2.03
N GLN A 20 14.12 -5.98 -0.84
CA GLN A 20 14.70 -4.66 -0.62
C GLN A 20 15.97 -4.35 -1.45
N ASN A 21 16.72 -5.36 -1.87
CA ASN A 21 17.88 -5.20 -2.75
C ASN A 21 17.52 -5.14 -4.26
N GLY A 22 16.24 -5.02 -4.58
CA GLY A 22 15.66 -5.08 -5.94
C GLY A 22 15.55 -6.49 -6.52
N GLY A 23 15.92 -7.54 -5.78
CA GLY A 23 15.77 -8.92 -6.24
C GLY A 23 14.30 -9.30 -6.42
N ILE A 24 13.95 -9.87 -7.58
CA ILE A 24 12.62 -10.45 -7.82
C ILE A 24 12.77 -11.97 -7.92
N TYR A 25 11.93 -12.71 -7.21
CA TYR A 25 11.98 -14.17 -7.13
C TYR A 25 10.60 -14.77 -7.40
N LYS A 26 10.56 -15.84 -8.21
CA LYS A 26 9.38 -16.69 -8.44
C LYS A 26 9.40 -17.84 -7.44
N HIS A 27 8.28 -18.10 -6.80
CA HIS A 27 8.11 -19.28 -5.96
C HIS A 27 8.17 -20.55 -6.82
N VAL A 28 8.80 -21.61 -6.30
CA VAL A 28 8.91 -22.91 -6.98
C VAL A 28 8.12 -23.98 -6.22
N SER A 29 8.50 -24.23 -4.96
CA SER A 29 7.86 -25.24 -4.10
C SER A 29 8.36 -25.11 -2.67
N GLY A 30 7.48 -25.28 -1.68
CA GLY A 30 7.87 -25.18 -0.26
C GLY A 30 8.54 -23.84 0.02
N THR A 31 9.74 -23.87 0.59
CA THR A 31 10.56 -22.67 0.85
C THR A 31 11.48 -22.26 -0.31
N SER A 32 11.38 -22.92 -1.47
CA SER A 32 12.26 -22.68 -2.61
C SER A 32 11.78 -21.54 -3.50
N TRP A 33 12.69 -20.59 -3.75
CA TRP A 33 12.47 -19.41 -4.61
C TRP A 33 13.55 -19.36 -5.70
N LYS A 34 13.14 -19.11 -6.95
CA LYS A 34 14.05 -18.94 -8.10
C LYS A 34 14.17 -17.47 -8.46
N LYS A 35 15.39 -16.93 -8.49
CA LYS A 35 15.65 -15.54 -8.88
C LYS A 35 15.25 -15.32 -10.35
N VAL A 36 14.48 -14.26 -10.59
CA VAL A 36 13.97 -13.82 -11.90
C VAL A 36 14.61 -12.50 -12.32
N SER A 37 14.93 -11.63 -11.36
CA SER A 37 15.68 -10.40 -11.59
C SER A 37 16.57 -10.08 -10.40
N GLY A 38 17.68 -9.38 -10.66
CA GLY A 38 18.63 -8.92 -9.64
C GLY A 38 18.94 -7.43 -9.73
N GLU A 39 18.11 -6.66 -10.43
CA GLU A 39 18.31 -5.23 -10.62
C GLU A 39 17.85 -4.44 -9.40
N ILE A 40 18.76 -3.71 -8.77
CA ILE A 40 18.46 -2.86 -7.61
C ILE A 40 17.45 -1.73 -7.93
N ALA A 41 17.30 -1.39 -9.21
CA ALA A 41 16.36 -0.38 -9.68
C ALA A 41 14.91 -0.90 -9.75
N ASN A 42 14.66 -2.20 -9.55
CA ASN A 42 13.29 -2.71 -9.44
C ASN A 42 12.63 -2.03 -8.23
N PHE A 43 11.46 -1.45 -8.47
CA PHE A 43 10.76 -0.60 -7.51
C PHE A 43 9.43 -1.21 -7.10
N GLU A 44 8.73 -1.82 -8.06
CA GLU A 44 7.43 -2.46 -7.81
C GLU A 44 7.25 -3.65 -8.76
N ILE A 45 6.51 -4.66 -8.31
CA ILE A 45 6.05 -5.77 -9.15
C ILE A 45 4.52 -5.88 -9.13
N ALA A 46 3.96 -6.30 -10.26
CA ALA A 46 2.56 -6.71 -10.35
C ALA A 46 2.50 -8.00 -11.17
N VAL A 47 1.58 -8.91 -10.84
CA VAL A 47 1.49 -10.21 -11.50
C VAL A 47 0.05 -10.45 -11.91
N GLU A 48 -0.15 -10.64 -13.21
CA GLU A 48 -1.42 -11.07 -13.79
C GLU A 48 -1.13 -12.27 -14.70
N LYS A 49 -1.36 -12.16 -16.01
CA LYS A 49 -0.86 -13.11 -17.03
C LYS A 49 0.65 -13.00 -17.23
N TYR A 50 1.23 -11.85 -16.88
CA TYR A 50 2.65 -11.61 -17.00
C TYR A 50 3.19 -11.06 -15.68
N LEU A 51 4.50 -11.22 -15.47
CA LEU A 51 5.19 -10.48 -14.42
C LEU A 51 5.53 -9.10 -14.97
N HIS A 52 4.93 -8.07 -14.37
CA HIS A 52 5.28 -6.68 -14.59
C HIS A 52 6.23 -6.20 -13.51
N ARG A 53 7.17 -5.34 -13.90
CA ARG A 53 7.97 -4.57 -12.97
C ARG A 53 7.97 -3.11 -13.37
N ALA A 54 7.90 -2.23 -12.38
CA ALA A 54 8.30 -0.84 -12.51
C ALA A 54 9.73 -0.70 -11.99
N LYS A 55 10.52 0.14 -12.67
CA LYS A 55 11.83 0.58 -12.18
C LYS A 55 11.76 2.03 -11.71
N THR A 56 12.74 2.44 -10.92
CA THR A 56 12.80 3.78 -10.33
C THR A 56 12.71 4.90 -11.37
N GLU A 57 13.26 4.71 -12.58
CA GLU A 57 13.12 5.66 -13.69
C GLU A 57 11.76 5.62 -14.44
N ASN A 58 10.73 5.01 -13.84
CA ASN A 58 9.38 4.80 -14.36
C ASN A 58 9.30 3.93 -15.64
N THR A 59 10.35 3.15 -15.93
CA THR A 59 10.28 2.11 -16.95
C THR A 59 9.35 1.01 -16.46
N ILE A 60 8.34 0.66 -17.25
CA ILE A 60 7.55 -0.55 -17.01
C ILE A 60 8.00 -1.62 -17.99
N SER A 61 8.42 -2.75 -17.45
CA SER A 61 8.79 -3.91 -18.24
C SER A 61 7.90 -5.11 -17.90
N ARG A 62 7.73 -5.98 -18.87
CA ARG A 62 6.95 -7.21 -18.78
C ARG A 62 7.85 -8.40 -19.07
N LEU A 63 7.78 -9.43 -18.25
CA LEU A 63 8.43 -10.71 -18.51
C LEU A 63 7.38 -11.73 -18.95
N ASP A 64 7.62 -12.33 -20.12
CA ASP A 64 6.91 -13.52 -20.60
C ASP A 64 7.78 -14.76 -20.29
N PHE A 65 7.21 -15.75 -19.62
CA PHE A 65 7.93 -16.96 -19.24
C PHE A 65 8.13 -17.95 -20.41
N ASN A 66 7.56 -17.68 -21.58
CA ASN A 66 7.73 -18.48 -22.81
C ASN A 66 8.92 -18.06 -23.70
N GLY A 67 9.78 -17.15 -23.22
CA GLY A 67 11.07 -16.87 -23.86
C GLY A 67 11.16 -15.52 -24.55
N THR A 68 11.44 -14.48 -23.76
CA THR A 68 12.11 -13.24 -24.18
C THR A 68 12.72 -12.61 -22.92
N PRO A 69 13.84 -11.85 -22.99
CA PRO A 69 14.21 -10.94 -21.89
C PRO A 69 13.06 -9.97 -21.57
N TRP A 70 13.13 -9.30 -20.41
CA TRP A 70 12.19 -8.24 -20.02
C TRP A 70 11.88 -7.30 -21.19
N GLN A 71 10.63 -7.31 -21.64
CA GLN A 71 10.14 -6.45 -22.71
C GLN A 71 9.71 -5.12 -22.11
N ILE A 72 10.33 -4.03 -22.56
CA ILE A 72 9.93 -2.69 -22.17
C ILE A 72 8.57 -2.40 -22.81
N ILE A 73 7.54 -2.24 -21.97
CA ILE A 73 6.19 -1.85 -22.39
C ILE A 73 5.96 -0.35 -22.21
N ARG A 74 6.66 0.26 -21.26
CA ARG A 74 6.77 1.70 -21.11
C ARG A 74 8.25 2.06 -21.05
N PRO A 75 8.80 2.78 -22.06
CA PRO A 75 10.19 3.21 -22.03
C PRO A 75 10.43 4.17 -20.86
N PRO A 76 11.68 4.34 -20.42
CA PRO A 76 12.01 5.32 -19.39
C PRO A 76 11.56 6.70 -19.86
N THR A 77 10.63 7.31 -19.13
CA THR A 77 10.19 8.70 -19.39
C THR A 77 11.11 9.71 -18.70
N GLY A 78 12.23 9.24 -18.13
CA GLY A 78 12.94 9.95 -17.10
C GLY A 78 12.09 10.09 -15.84
N TRP A 79 12.65 10.79 -14.85
CA TRP A 79 11.96 11.13 -13.61
C TRP A 79 11.01 12.33 -13.84
N HIS A 80 9.98 12.19 -14.68
CA HIS A 80 9.04 13.28 -14.94
C HIS A 80 7.57 12.84 -14.98
N THR A 81 6.84 13.45 -14.04
CA THR A 81 5.44 13.88 -14.07
C THR A 81 4.77 13.79 -15.44
N GLU A 82 4.06 12.70 -15.69
CA GLU A 82 2.93 12.76 -16.60
C GLU A 82 1.94 13.75 -15.98
N LYS A 83 1.52 14.77 -16.74
CA LYS A 83 0.34 15.56 -16.36
C LYS A 83 -0.86 14.62 -16.49
N VAL A 84 -1.12 13.87 -15.42
CA VAL A 84 -2.40 13.19 -15.23
C VAL A 84 -3.44 14.31 -15.26
N GLN A 85 -4.27 14.32 -16.30
CA GLN A 85 -5.49 15.12 -16.34
C GLN A 85 -6.23 14.87 -15.01
N PRO A 86 -6.71 15.90 -14.29
CA PRO A 86 -7.33 15.71 -13.00
C PRO A 86 -8.41 14.62 -13.13
N ALA A 87 -8.15 13.44 -12.58
CA ALA A 87 -9.16 12.42 -12.50
C ALA A 87 -10.23 12.96 -11.55
N GLU A 88 -11.48 12.95 -11.99
CA GLU A 88 -12.62 13.28 -11.15
C GLU A 88 -12.57 12.45 -9.86
N GLN A 89 -12.20 13.12 -8.77
CA GLN A 89 -12.56 12.88 -7.38
C GLN A 89 -12.54 11.41 -6.91
N LYS A 90 -11.36 10.86 -6.61
CA LYS A 90 -11.19 9.42 -6.37
C LYS A 90 -10.24 9.14 -5.17
N TRP A 91 -10.57 8.15 -4.31
CA TRP A 91 -10.28 8.16 -2.84
C TRP A 91 -9.06 7.31 -2.40
N CYS A 92 -8.08 7.94 -1.73
CA CYS A 92 -7.04 7.35 -0.86
C CYS A 92 -7.04 8.07 0.53
N PRO A 93 -6.06 7.83 1.42
CA PRO A 93 -6.12 7.28 2.79
C PRO A 93 -6.93 8.07 3.85
N GLY A 94 -7.65 9.12 3.47
CA GLY A 94 -8.47 9.95 4.36
C GLY A 94 -9.80 9.33 4.84
N GLN A 95 -10.08 8.04 4.59
CA GLN A 95 -11.37 7.41 4.99
C GLN A 95 -11.45 7.01 6.46
N SER A 96 -10.33 7.02 7.18
CA SER A 96 -10.37 6.79 8.63
C SER A 96 -10.92 7.99 9.37
N HIS A 97 -10.85 9.22 8.82
CA HIS A 97 -10.98 10.50 9.52
C HIS A 97 -9.77 10.88 10.38
N LEU A 98 -8.66 10.13 10.31
CA LEU A 98 -7.43 10.45 11.05
C LEU A 98 -6.91 11.85 10.69
N ILE A 99 -6.92 12.23 9.41
CA ILE A 99 -6.43 13.54 8.95
C ILE A 99 -7.20 14.69 9.60
N LYS A 100 -8.52 14.53 9.76
CA LYS A 100 -9.35 15.50 10.47
C LYS A 100 -8.97 15.57 11.95
N ALA A 101 -8.80 14.42 12.61
CA ALA A 101 -8.41 14.36 14.02
C ALA A 101 -7.04 15.01 14.26
N LEU A 102 -6.06 14.74 13.39
CA LEU A 102 -4.73 15.35 13.43
C LEU A 102 -4.80 16.87 13.19
N ALA A 103 -5.56 17.32 12.19
CA ALA A 103 -5.74 18.73 11.90
C ALA A 103 -6.37 19.51 13.07
N ASP A 104 -7.44 18.95 13.65
CA ASP A 104 -8.13 19.56 14.78
C ASP A 104 -7.21 19.64 16.00
N ALA A 105 -6.53 18.54 16.34
CA ALA A 105 -5.61 18.47 17.47
C ALA A 105 -4.39 19.39 17.31
N PHE A 106 -3.80 19.45 16.12
CA PHE A 106 -2.67 20.35 15.84
C PHE A 106 -3.09 21.82 15.95
N THR A 107 -4.26 22.17 15.41
CA THR A 107 -4.80 23.53 15.50
C THR A 107 -5.02 23.92 16.95
N GLN A 108 -5.64 23.03 17.74
CA GLN A 108 -5.83 23.24 19.18
C GLN A 108 -4.50 23.40 19.93
N PHE A 109 -3.52 22.55 19.63
CA PHE A 109 -2.17 22.63 20.20
C PHE A 109 -1.49 23.97 19.90
N LYS A 110 -1.59 24.47 18.66
CA LYS A 110 -1.02 25.78 18.31
C LYS A 110 -1.77 26.93 18.97
N VAL A 111 -3.09 26.85 19.07
CA VAL A 111 -3.91 27.86 19.78
C VAL A 111 -3.57 27.90 21.26
N SER A 112 -3.34 26.75 21.92
CA SER A 112 -2.92 26.71 23.32
C SER A 112 -1.51 27.29 23.54
N GLN A 113 -0.70 27.38 22.48
CA GLN A 113 0.61 28.06 22.46
C GLN A 113 0.50 29.54 22.06
N GLY A 114 -0.70 30.12 22.06
CA GLY A 114 -0.94 31.54 21.77
C GLY A 114 -0.96 31.92 20.29
N LYS A 115 -1.05 30.94 19.37
CA LYS A 115 -1.23 31.23 17.93
C LYS A 115 -2.70 31.50 17.61
N SER A 116 -2.95 32.38 16.64
CA SER A 116 -4.30 32.59 16.11
C SER A 116 -4.84 31.29 15.48
N PRO A 117 -6.15 31.00 15.60
CA PRO A 117 -6.76 29.86 14.94
C PRO A 117 -6.53 29.90 13.42
N PHE A 118 -6.29 28.74 12.83
CA PHE A 118 -6.15 28.54 11.39
C PHE A 118 -6.91 27.30 10.94
N LYS A 119 -7.03 27.10 9.63
CA LYS A 119 -7.66 25.92 9.04
C LYS A 119 -6.60 25.08 8.36
N VAL A 120 -6.78 23.77 8.43
CA VAL A 120 -6.00 22.81 7.65
C VAL A 120 -6.91 22.29 6.54
N ALA A 121 -6.49 22.49 5.29
CA ALA A 121 -7.12 21.87 4.14
C ALA A 121 -6.44 20.52 3.84
N TRP A 122 -7.18 19.57 3.28
CA TRP A 122 -6.58 18.35 2.76
C TRP A 122 -6.96 18.17 1.29
N CYS A 123 -5.97 17.79 0.48
CA CYS A 123 -6.17 17.32 -0.89
C CYS A 123 -6.21 15.79 -0.85
N LYS A 124 -7.22 15.23 -1.49
CA LYS A 124 -7.43 13.80 -1.58
C LYS A 124 -6.78 13.30 -2.86
N SER A 125 -5.82 12.42 -2.73
CA SER A 125 -4.96 11.95 -3.82
C SER A 125 -4.34 10.60 -3.47
N ASP A 126 -3.94 9.84 -4.48
CA ASP A 126 -3.02 8.72 -4.29
C ASP A 126 -1.59 9.22 -4.00
N MET A 127 -0.65 8.29 -3.77
CA MET A 127 0.72 8.65 -3.45
C MET A 127 1.41 9.45 -4.57
N THR A 128 1.24 9.03 -5.82
CA THR A 128 1.88 9.67 -6.97
C THR A 128 1.34 11.08 -7.17
N GLU A 129 0.03 11.26 -7.12
CA GLU A 129 -0.61 12.57 -7.15
C GLU A 129 -0.19 13.45 -5.97
N SER A 130 -0.06 12.89 -4.77
CA SER A 130 0.33 13.64 -3.57
C SER A 130 1.75 14.20 -3.67
N ILE A 131 2.70 13.42 -4.18
CA ILE A 131 4.06 13.88 -4.44
C ILE A 131 4.06 14.94 -5.55
N ASN A 132 3.24 14.78 -6.59
CA ASN A 132 3.11 15.76 -7.65
C ASN A 132 2.50 17.08 -7.15
N TYR A 133 1.53 17.03 -6.24
CA TYR A 133 0.97 18.22 -5.59
C TYR A 133 2.03 18.93 -4.75
N MET A 134 2.86 18.20 -4.02
CA MET A 134 3.97 18.78 -3.27
C MET A 134 4.98 19.45 -4.20
N LYS A 135 5.41 18.75 -5.26
CA LYS A 135 6.31 19.28 -6.29
C LYS A 135 5.80 20.58 -6.92
N ASN A 136 4.49 20.68 -7.13
CA ASN A 136 3.84 21.86 -7.72
C ASN A 136 3.47 22.95 -6.70
N GLY A 137 3.81 22.78 -5.41
CA GLY A 137 3.45 23.71 -4.34
C GLY A 137 1.94 23.79 -4.06
N THR A 138 1.18 22.76 -4.45
CA THR A 138 -0.27 22.66 -4.19
C THR A 138 -0.57 22.22 -2.76
N VAL A 139 0.31 21.42 -2.16
CA VAL A 139 0.23 21.01 -0.74
C VAL A 139 1.55 21.26 -0.04
N ASP A 140 1.49 21.62 1.23
CA ASP A 140 2.66 21.86 2.07
C ASP A 140 3.22 20.55 2.69
N ALA A 141 2.39 19.51 2.74
CA ALA A 141 2.74 18.21 3.29
C ALA A 141 1.91 17.11 2.63
N CYS A 142 2.46 15.89 2.56
CA CYS A 142 1.71 14.72 2.11
C CYS A 142 2.11 13.46 2.88
N ILE A 143 1.15 12.56 3.08
CA ILE A 143 1.37 11.26 3.70
C ILE A 143 1.56 10.22 2.60
N THR A 144 2.64 9.46 2.70
CA THR A 144 3.11 8.50 1.71
C THR A 144 3.40 7.14 2.34
N TYR A 145 3.50 6.10 1.52
CA TYR A 145 3.69 4.71 1.98
C TYR A 145 4.84 4.00 1.26
N HIS A 146 5.79 4.76 0.70
CA HIS A 146 6.84 4.17 -0.13
C HIS A 146 8.17 4.90 0.05
N ALA A 147 9.06 4.30 0.86
CA ALA A 147 10.36 4.85 1.24
C ALA A 147 11.24 5.29 0.06
N ALA A 148 11.31 4.51 -1.02
CA ALA A 148 12.15 4.89 -2.17
C ALA A 148 11.61 6.12 -2.93
N ALA A 149 10.30 6.31 -3.02
CA ALA A 149 9.70 7.50 -3.64
C ALA A 149 9.77 8.72 -2.71
N GLU A 150 9.72 8.51 -1.40
CA GLU A 150 9.99 9.53 -0.38
C GLU A 150 11.43 10.04 -0.48
N GLN A 151 12.41 9.13 -0.50
CA GLN A 151 13.82 9.49 -0.65
C GLN A 151 14.05 10.22 -1.97
N LEU A 152 13.42 9.77 -3.05
CA LEU A 152 13.50 10.46 -4.33
C LEU A 152 12.95 11.89 -4.26
N ALA A 153 11.79 12.09 -3.61
CA ALA A 153 11.20 13.41 -3.48
C ALA A 153 12.12 14.36 -2.68
N ILE A 154 12.85 13.83 -1.69
CA ILE A 154 13.88 14.56 -0.94
C ILE A 154 15.09 14.87 -1.82
N ASP A 155 15.64 13.87 -2.51
CA ASP A 155 16.82 14.01 -3.36
C ASP A 155 16.59 15.00 -4.52
N GLN A 156 15.35 15.10 -5.01
CA GLN A 156 14.94 16.05 -6.05
C GLN A 156 14.49 17.41 -5.50
N ASN A 157 14.60 17.65 -4.19
CA ASN A 157 14.19 18.87 -3.49
C ASN A 157 12.70 19.23 -3.67
N PHE A 158 11.82 18.23 -3.85
CA PHE A 158 10.37 18.43 -3.78
C PHE A 158 9.89 18.44 -2.33
N ALA A 159 10.54 17.65 -1.49
CA ALA A 159 10.31 17.57 -0.05
C ALA A 159 11.58 17.97 0.70
N GLY A 160 11.41 18.55 1.88
CA GLY A 160 12.48 18.77 2.84
C GLY A 160 12.94 17.45 3.48
N ASN A 161 14.18 17.44 3.96
CA ASN A 161 14.78 16.32 4.68
C ASN A 161 14.62 16.51 6.22
N PRO A 162 14.24 15.48 7.00
CA PRO A 162 13.92 14.10 6.60
C PRO A 162 12.44 13.88 6.26
N SER A 163 12.09 12.67 5.81
CA SER A 163 10.73 12.15 5.95
C SER A 163 10.45 11.81 7.41
N TYR A 164 9.19 11.93 7.84
CA TYR A 164 8.80 11.73 9.23
C TYR A 164 7.91 10.50 9.34
N TYR A 165 8.36 9.45 10.05
CA TYR A 165 7.54 8.26 10.26
C TYR A 165 6.30 8.65 11.08
N ALA A 166 5.13 8.64 10.45
CA ALA A 166 3.91 9.18 11.01
C ALA A 166 3.14 8.11 11.81
N PHE A 167 2.87 6.96 11.18
CA PHE A 167 2.12 5.86 11.79
C PHE A 167 2.30 4.58 10.99
N ARG A 168 1.81 3.46 11.52
CA ARG A 168 1.78 2.19 10.80
C ARG A 168 0.36 1.88 10.36
N GLU A 169 0.21 1.47 9.11
CA GLU A 169 -0.96 0.78 8.61
C GLU A 169 -0.55 -0.66 8.26
N ARG A 170 -1.52 -1.50 7.91
CA ARG A 170 -1.21 -2.87 7.50
C ARG A 170 -2.19 -3.39 6.47
N PHE A 171 -1.65 -4.18 5.56
CA PHE A 171 -2.44 -5.08 4.74
C PHE A 171 -2.94 -6.27 5.56
N LEU A 172 -4.08 -6.78 5.11
CA LEU A 172 -4.73 -7.98 5.60
C LEU A 172 -4.92 -8.91 4.41
N LEU A 173 -4.64 -10.20 4.61
CA LEU A 173 -5.20 -11.22 3.74
C LEU A 173 -6.57 -11.63 4.27
N VAL A 174 -7.59 -11.42 3.47
CA VAL A 174 -8.98 -11.67 3.84
C VAL A 174 -9.67 -12.56 2.81
N GLY A 175 -10.79 -13.17 3.18
CA GLY A 175 -11.58 -13.98 2.26
C GLY A 175 -12.86 -14.55 2.88
N PRO A 176 -13.54 -15.48 2.19
CA PRO A 176 -14.82 -16.02 2.64
C PRO A 176 -14.65 -16.95 3.85
N PRO A 177 -15.63 -17.05 4.77
CA PRO A 177 -15.62 -18.00 5.88
C PRO A 177 -15.49 -19.48 5.45
N SER A 178 -15.91 -19.81 4.23
CA SER A 178 -15.82 -21.17 3.68
C SER A 178 -14.40 -21.73 3.56
N ASN A 179 -13.37 -20.88 3.66
CA ASN A 179 -11.95 -21.21 3.60
C ASN A 179 -11.58 -22.32 2.60
N ARG A 180 -11.95 -22.17 1.32
CA ARG A 180 -11.72 -23.20 0.29
C ARG A 180 -10.23 -23.49 0.07
N ALA A 181 -9.37 -22.49 0.24
CA ALA A 181 -7.91 -22.62 0.18
C ALA A 181 -7.30 -23.28 1.42
N LYS A 182 -8.10 -23.57 2.46
CA LYS A 182 -7.67 -24.19 3.72
C LYS A 182 -6.50 -23.45 4.37
N LEU A 183 -6.57 -22.12 4.36
CA LEU A 183 -5.53 -21.27 4.96
C LEU A 183 -5.45 -21.53 6.46
N ASP A 184 -4.25 -21.79 6.97
CA ASP A 184 -3.98 -21.89 8.40
C ASP A 184 -3.35 -20.59 8.89
N SER A 185 -3.87 -20.05 9.99
CA SER A 185 -3.32 -18.84 10.65
C SER A 185 -1.82 -18.94 10.99
N SER A 186 -1.28 -20.15 11.19
CA SER A 186 0.15 -20.38 11.42
C SER A 186 1.02 -20.16 10.19
N ASP A 187 0.45 -20.28 8.98
CA ASP A 187 1.17 -20.15 7.73
C ASP A 187 1.67 -18.71 7.52
N SER A 188 2.83 -18.56 6.89
CA SER A 188 3.26 -17.28 6.33
C SER A 188 2.28 -16.78 5.27
N VAL A 189 2.27 -15.48 5.00
CA VAL A 189 1.37 -14.94 3.98
C VAL A 189 1.72 -15.48 2.58
N GLU A 190 3.00 -15.76 2.33
CA GLU A 190 3.49 -16.43 1.13
C GLU A 190 2.91 -17.83 0.96
N GLU A 191 2.89 -18.63 2.02
CA GLU A 191 2.28 -19.98 2.03
C GLU A 191 0.77 -19.90 1.82
N MET A 192 0.11 -18.89 2.39
CA MET A 192 -1.31 -18.66 2.15
C MET A 192 -1.60 -18.30 0.68
N PHE A 193 -0.81 -17.42 0.06
CA PHE A 193 -0.93 -17.12 -1.36
C PHE A 193 -0.71 -18.35 -2.23
N GLN A 194 0.25 -19.21 -1.88
CA GLN A 194 0.47 -20.48 -2.58
C GLN A 194 -0.73 -21.43 -2.46
N SER A 195 -1.37 -21.47 -1.29
CA SER A 195 -2.56 -22.30 -1.07
C SER A 195 -3.75 -21.80 -1.89
N ILE A 196 -3.96 -20.48 -1.95
CA ILE A 196 -4.96 -19.84 -2.83
C ILE A 196 -4.67 -20.19 -4.29
N TYR A 197 -3.44 -19.98 -4.74
CA TYR A 197 -3.00 -20.29 -6.11
C TYR A 197 -3.23 -21.77 -6.45
N SER A 198 -2.85 -22.69 -5.56
CA SER A 198 -2.96 -24.13 -5.79
C SER A 198 -4.41 -24.59 -5.94
N VAL A 199 -5.33 -24.07 -5.12
CA VAL A 199 -6.76 -24.37 -5.25
C VAL A 199 -7.34 -23.78 -6.54
N ALA A 200 -6.93 -22.55 -6.86
CA ALA A 200 -7.35 -21.85 -8.06
C ALA A 200 -6.96 -22.58 -9.36
N GLU A 201 -5.68 -22.98 -9.49
CA GLU A 201 -5.16 -23.72 -10.66
C GLU A 201 -5.75 -25.13 -10.80
N SER A 202 -6.13 -25.77 -9.70
CA SER A 202 -6.69 -27.13 -9.75
C SER A 202 -8.07 -27.23 -10.44
N GLY A 203 -8.70 -26.09 -10.77
CA GLY A 203 -10.04 -26.01 -11.37
C GLY A 203 -11.17 -26.52 -10.45
N LYS A 204 -10.84 -27.02 -9.25
CA LYS A 204 -11.79 -27.49 -8.25
C LYS A 204 -12.31 -26.28 -7.48
N ASN A 205 -13.42 -25.70 -7.95
CA ASN A 205 -14.25 -24.68 -7.28
C ASN A 205 -13.82 -23.20 -7.38
N ALA A 206 -13.47 -22.72 -8.58
CA ALA A 206 -13.29 -21.28 -8.84
C ALA A 206 -14.40 -20.67 -9.74
N PRO A 207 -15.67 -20.57 -9.27
CA PRO A 207 -16.74 -19.90 -10.03
C PRO A 207 -16.56 -18.37 -10.16
N TRP A 208 -15.54 -17.79 -9.52
CA TRP A 208 -15.15 -16.37 -9.55
C TRP A 208 -14.14 -16.03 -10.68
N ALA A 209 -13.75 -17.04 -11.45
CA ALA A 209 -12.87 -16.95 -12.61
C ALA A 209 -13.42 -16.09 -13.76
N GLN A 210 -12.73 -15.01 -14.16
CA GLN A 210 -13.06 -14.29 -15.39
C GLN A 210 -12.42 -14.95 -16.64
N THR A 211 -12.95 -14.68 -17.83
CA THR A 211 -12.53 -15.30 -19.10
C THR A 211 -11.09 -14.95 -19.55
N LYS A 212 -10.41 -13.99 -18.92
CA LYS A 212 -9.01 -13.62 -19.23
C LYS A 212 -7.97 -14.37 -18.37
N SER A 213 -8.35 -14.73 -17.14
CA SER A 213 -7.55 -15.46 -16.16
C SER A 213 -8.53 -16.33 -15.35
N PRO A 214 -8.45 -17.67 -15.39
CA PRO A 214 -9.50 -18.55 -14.84
C PRO A 214 -9.58 -18.55 -13.30
N TRP A 215 -9.00 -17.57 -12.62
CA TRP A 215 -9.16 -17.37 -11.19
C TRP A 215 -8.79 -15.95 -10.80
N TYR A 216 -7.69 -15.37 -11.30
CA TYR A 216 -7.30 -14.01 -10.89
C TYR A 216 -8.31 -12.96 -11.39
N HIS A 217 -9.09 -12.39 -10.47
CA HIS A 217 -10.09 -11.37 -10.73
C HIS A 217 -9.48 -9.98 -10.56
N GLU A 218 -9.20 -9.31 -11.68
CA GLU A 218 -8.83 -7.90 -11.66
C GLU A 218 -10.08 -7.05 -11.42
N ASN A 219 -10.05 -6.24 -10.36
CA ASN A 219 -11.13 -5.35 -10.01
C ASN A 219 -10.59 -3.93 -9.79
N ALA A 220 -10.78 -3.06 -10.79
CA ALA A 220 -10.35 -1.67 -10.77
C ALA A 220 -11.32 -0.76 -9.97
N GLU A 221 -11.70 -1.22 -8.78
CA GLU A 221 -12.55 -0.52 -7.82
C GLU A 221 -11.72 0.07 -6.68
N TYR A 222 -12.25 1.08 -5.97
CA TYR A 222 -11.64 1.60 -4.74
C TYR A 222 -11.70 0.57 -3.61
N PRO A 223 -10.84 0.67 -2.57
CA PRO A 223 -10.70 -0.37 -1.55
C PRO A 223 -12.00 -0.86 -0.91
N ILE A 224 -12.93 0.03 -0.56
CA ILE A 224 -14.24 -0.35 0.03
C ILE A 224 -15.08 -1.16 -0.97
N GLN A 225 -15.18 -0.68 -2.22
CA GLN A 225 -15.95 -1.33 -3.28
C GLN A 225 -15.31 -2.66 -3.66
N ALA A 226 -13.99 -2.69 -3.84
CA ALA A 226 -13.23 -3.88 -4.15
C ALA A 226 -13.39 -4.96 -3.07
N LEU A 227 -13.29 -4.57 -1.79
CA LEU A 227 -13.52 -5.48 -0.66
C LEU A 227 -14.98 -5.96 -0.60
N THR A 228 -15.95 -5.09 -0.84
CA THR A 228 -17.37 -5.45 -0.89
C THR A 228 -17.65 -6.44 -2.02
N THR A 229 -17.06 -6.22 -3.20
CA THR A 229 -17.15 -7.10 -4.36
C THR A 229 -16.50 -8.45 -4.05
N ALA A 230 -15.30 -8.47 -3.47
CA ALA A 230 -14.62 -9.71 -3.10
C ALA A 230 -15.46 -10.55 -2.11
N VAL A 231 -16.06 -9.91 -1.08
CA VAL A 231 -16.96 -10.60 -0.14
C VAL A 231 -18.19 -11.16 -0.85
N ARG A 232 -18.84 -10.35 -1.71
CA ARG A 232 -20.02 -10.79 -2.47
C ARG A 232 -19.72 -11.99 -3.37
N LEU A 233 -18.53 -12.05 -3.96
CA LEU A 233 -18.09 -13.12 -4.84
C LEU A 233 -17.47 -14.32 -4.09
N GLY A 234 -17.24 -14.19 -2.78
CA GLY A 234 -16.57 -15.21 -1.97
C GLY A 234 -15.11 -15.40 -2.37
N GLU A 235 -14.42 -14.31 -2.68
CA GLU A 235 -13.03 -14.26 -3.13
C GLU A 235 -12.07 -13.94 -1.97
N TYR A 236 -10.82 -14.38 -2.12
CA TYR A 236 -9.72 -13.90 -1.29
C TYR A 236 -9.18 -12.61 -1.87
N THR A 237 -8.81 -11.66 -1.03
CA THR A 237 -8.20 -10.40 -1.48
C THR A 237 -7.25 -9.82 -0.42
N LEU A 238 -6.39 -8.90 -0.84
CA LEU A 238 -5.66 -8.01 0.06
C LEU A 238 -6.48 -6.73 0.29
N THR A 239 -6.53 -6.28 1.53
CA THR A 239 -7.15 -5.00 1.90
C THR A 239 -6.38 -4.38 3.06
N ASP A 240 -6.49 -3.07 3.30
CA ASP A 240 -5.93 -2.44 4.49
C ASP A 240 -6.89 -2.50 5.68
N TRP A 241 -6.35 -2.38 6.89
CA TRP A 241 -7.15 -2.41 8.11
C TRP A 241 -8.17 -1.26 8.16
N GLY A 242 -7.81 -0.06 7.72
CA GLY A 242 -8.73 1.06 7.57
C GLY A 242 -9.94 0.73 6.69
N ALA A 243 -9.73 0.18 5.49
CA ALA A 243 -10.79 -0.23 4.57
C ALA A 243 -11.68 -1.33 5.17
N SER A 244 -11.08 -2.32 5.86
CA SER A 244 -11.84 -3.40 6.52
C SER A 244 -12.79 -2.90 7.60
N LEU A 245 -12.45 -1.79 8.27
CA LEU A 245 -13.32 -1.11 9.24
C LEU A 245 -14.32 -0.14 8.59
N SER A 246 -14.18 0.13 7.29
CA SER A 246 -14.99 1.13 6.58
C SER A 246 -16.12 0.53 5.74
N VAL A 247 -16.08 -0.78 5.47
CA VAL A 247 -17.18 -1.49 4.80
C VAL A 247 -18.38 -1.67 5.73
N PRO A 248 -19.62 -1.79 5.20
CA PRO A 248 -20.80 -2.05 6.01
C PRO A 248 -20.66 -3.29 6.91
N HIS A 249 -21.33 -3.31 8.07
CA HIS A 249 -21.26 -4.44 9.00
C HIS A 249 -21.63 -5.79 8.37
N GLU A 250 -22.55 -5.82 7.41
CA GLU A 250 -22.90 -7.03 6.67
C GLU A 250 -21.70 -7.60 5.88
N VAL A 251 -20.87 -6.71 5.31
CA VAL A 251 -19.64 -7.10 4.62
C VAL A 251 -18.61 -7.58 5.66
N GLN A 252 -18.45 -6.87 6.77
CA GLN A 252 -17.53 -7.28 7.85
C GLN A 252 -17.88 -8.66 8.43
N ASN A 253 -19.17 -8.96 8.60
CA ASN A 253 -19.64 -10.23 9.17
C ASN A 253 -19.44 -11.42 8.22
N ASN A 254 -19.32 -11.17 6.93
CA ASN A 254 -19.07 -12.17 5.89
C ASN A 254 -17.59 -12.21 5.46
N LEU A 255 -16.71 -11.56 6.21
CA LEU A 255 -15.29 -11.47 5.94
C LEU A 255 -14.49 -12.19 7.04
N THR A 256 -13.62 -13.12 6.65
CA THR A 256 -12.62 -13.71 7.55
C THR A 256 -11.27 -13.06 7.29
N ILE A 257 -10.61 -12.59 8.36
CA ILE A 257 -9.21 -12.14 8.31
C ILE A 257 -8.32 -13.36 8.54
N TYR A 258 -7.60 -13.79 7.51
CA TYR A 258 -6.68 -14.94 7.56
C TYR A 258 -5.29 -14.55 8.02
N LYS A 259 -4.81 -13.36 7.59
CA LYS A 259 -3.54 -12.80 8.06
C LYS A 259 -3.68 -11.32 8.33
N LYS A 260 -3.11 -10.89 9.46
CA LYS A 260 -2.88 -9.50 9.83
C LYS A 260 -1.40 -9.40 10.17
N GLY A 261 -0.64 -8.61 9.40
CA GLY A 261 0.80 -8.47 9.62
C GLY A 261 1.14 -7.92 11.01
N PRO A 262 2.15 -8.46 11.73
CA PRO A 262 2.73 -7.84 12.92
C PRO A 262 3.37 -6.47 12.62
N ASP A 263 3.66 -5.72 13.68
CA ASP A 263 4.35 -4.42 13.62
C ASP A 263 5.88 -4.60 13.51
N ARG A 264 6.31 -5.45 12.58
CA ARG A 264 7.71 -5.80 12.36
C ARG A 264 8.18 -5.19 11.04
N GLU A 265 9.31 -4.49 11.04
CA GLU A 265 9.81 -3.79 9.84
C GLU A 265 10.02 -4.71 8.63
N ASP A 266 10.37 -5.97 8.89
CA ASP A 266 10.54 -7.00 7.88
C ASP A 266 9.25 -7.83 7.66
N ASP A 267 8.08 -7.23 7.82
CA ASP A 267 6.81 -7.85 7.46
C ASP A 267 6.28 -7.33 6.11
N PRO A 268 6.00 -8.20 5.12
CA PRO A 268 5.52 -7.77 3.80
C PRO A 268 4.10 -7.18 3.82
N LEU A 269 3.36 -7.31 4.92
CA LEU A 269 2.05 -6.68 5.11
C LEU A 269 2.12 -5.38 5.91
N LEU A 270 3.29 -4.96 6.40
CA LEU A 270 3.46 -3.67 7.05
C LEU A 270 3.38 -2.55 6.00
N MET A 271 2.58 -1.52 6.28
CA MET A 271 2.51 -0.31 5.48
C MET A 271 2.99 0.88 6.32
N PRO A 272 4.30 1.22 6.27
CA PRO A 272 4.82 2.37 6.99
C PRO A 272 4.30 3.65 6.34
N ALA A 273 3.62 4.51 7.10
CA ALA A 273 3.19 5.81 6.63
C ALA A 273 4.22 6.87 7.04
N HIS A 274 4.75 7.62 6.09
CA HIS A 274 5.61 8.77 6.34
C HIS A 274 4.91 10.06 5.95
N LEU A 275 5.26 11.15 6.62
CA LEU A 275 4.93 12.50 6.22
C LEU A 275 6.14 13.11 5.52
N LEU A 276 5.93 13.53 4.27
CA LEU A 276 6.81 14.47 3.58
C LEU A 276 6.30 15.87 3.82
N VAL A 277 7.21 16.84 3.95
CA VAL A 277 6.88 18.26 4.13
C VAL A 277 7.75 19.11 3.20
N SER A 278 7.19 20.20 2.69
CA SER A 278 7.99 21.23 2.02
C SER A 278 8.83 22.02 3.04
N ASP A 279 9.86 22.72 2.56
CA ASP A 279 10.64 23.63 3.40
C ASP A 279 9.86 24.90 3.78
N GLU A 280 8.95 25.33 2.90
CA GLU A 280 8.09 26.50 3.05
C GLU A 280 6.63 26.13 2.77
N PRO A 281 5.66 26.60 3.57
CA PRO A 281 5.82 27.44 4.75
C PRO A 281 6.34 26.67 5.98
N PRO A 282 6.96 27.34 6.98
CA PRO A 282 7.53 26.67 8.16
C PRO A 282 6.50 25.92 9.02
N LEU A 283 5.21 26.25 8.84
CA LEU A 283 4.11 25.57 9.50
C LEU A 283 4.06 24.08 9.19
N ALA A 284 4.43 23.66 7.98
CA ALA A 284 4.49 22.25 7.59
C ALA A 284 5.51 21.48 8.43
N LYS A 285 6.72 22.03 8.59
CA LYS A 285 7.74 21.46 9.48
C LYS A 285 7.30 21.44 10.93
N TYR A 286 6.60 22.47 11.41
CA TYR A 286 6.03 22.43 12.75
C TYR A 286 4.97 21.35 12.93
N PHE A 287 4.16 21.09 11.90
CA PHE A 287 3.21 19.99 11.91
C PHE A 287 3.94 18.64 11.94
N ALA A 288 4.98 18.45 11.13
CA ALA A 288 5.79 17.24 11.14
C ALA A 288 6.41 16.96 12.52
N HIS A 289 7.06 17.96 13.13
CA HIS A 289 7.65 17.81 14.47
C HIS A 289 6.60 17.52 15.55
N TRP A 290 5.41 18.12 15.46
CA TRP A 290 4.32 17.81 16.37
C TRP A 290 3.74 16.41 16.12
N LEU A 291 3.60 15.99 14.87
CA LEU A 291 3.05 14.68 14.51
C LEU A 291 3.88 13.55 15.10
N VAL A 292 5.21 13.67 15.08
CA VAL A 292 6.13 12.68 15.67
C VAL A 292 6.39 12.91 17.17
N SER A 293 5.81 13.96 17.77
CA SER A 293 5.92 14.19 19.21
C SER A 293 4.98 13.25 19.99
N LYS A 294 5.14 13.21 21.32
CA LYS A 294 4.26 12.44 22.20
C LYS A 294 2.80 12.86 22.05
N GLU A 295 2.53 14.15 21.88
CA GLU A 295 1.19 14.71 21.71
C GLU A 295 0.56 14.30 20.37
N GLY A 296 1.29 14.41 19.25
CA GLY A 296 0.79 13.98 17.95
C GLY A 296 0.58 12.47 17.88
N GLN A 297 1.54 11.69 18.40
CA GLN A 297 1.44 10.23 18.45
C GLN A 297 0.32 9.74 19.40
N ALA A 298 -0.04 10.50 20.44
CA ALA A 298 -1.20 10.20 21.26
C ALA A 298 -2.51 10.29 20.47
N VAL A 299 -2.62 11.22 19.50
CA VAL A 299 -3.78 11.32 18.61
C VAL A 299 -3.82 10.12 17.67
N VAL A 300 -2.69 9.71 17.10
CA VAL A 300 -2.59 8.53 16.22
C VAL A 300 -2.98 7.25 16.98
N ALA A 301 -2.29 6.95 18.08
CA ALA A 301 -2.51 5.73 18.85
C ALA A 301 -3.90 5.69 19.49
N GLY A 302 -4.45 6.85 19.87
CA GLY A 302 -5.80 7.00 20.40
C GLY A 302 -6.90 7.00 19.33
N PHE A 303 -6.54 7.01 18.04
CA PHE A 303 -7.53 7.11 16.96
C PHE A 303 -8.35 5.82 16.86
N MET A 304 -9.66 5.96 17.05
CA MET A 304 -10.61 4.86 17.00
C MET A 304 -11.64 5.03 15.89
N LYS A 305 -12.00 3.91 15.27
CA LYS A 305 -13.14 3.77 14.38
C LYS A 305 -13.98 2.59 14.85
N ASP A 306 -15.27 2.82 15.09
CA ASP A 306 -16.21 1.83 15.63
C ASP A 306 -15.67 1.07 16.86
N GLY A 307 -15.05 1.82 17.79
CA GLY A 307 -14.48 1.28 19.03
C GLY A 307 -13.18 0.49 18.86
N LYS A 308 -12.60 0.46 17.66
CA LYS A 308 -11.34 -0.24 17.36
C LYS A 308 -10.23 0.76 17.06
N HIS A 309 -9.04 0.52 17.62
CA HIS A 309 -7.84 1.24 17.22
C HIS A 309 -7.51 0.97 15.75
N VAL A 310 -7.27 2.04 15.00
CA VAL A 310 -6.96 1.92 13.57
C VAL A 310 -5.45 1.83 13.35
N TYR A 311 -4.69 2.78 13.88
CA TYR A 311 -3.26 2.91 13.60
C TYR A 311 -2.43 2.79 14.89
N PRO A 312 -1.40 1.94 14.94
CA PRO A 312 -0.31 2.12 15.87
C PRO A 312 0.46 3.40 15.55
N GLY A 313 1.05 4.00 16.59
CA GLY A 313 2.02 5.08 16.43
C GLY A 313 3.27 4.62 15.68
N ALA A 314 4.12 5.58 15.32
CA ALA A 314 5.46 5.34 14.82
C ALA A 314 6.33 4.56 15.84
N PRO A 315 7.42 3.89 15.38
CA PRO A 315 8.34 3.12 16.24
C PRO A 315 8.95 3.91 17.41
#